data_AF-A0A2T5BE40-F1
#
_entry.id   AF-A0A2T5BE40-F1
#
_cell.length_a   1.000
_cell.length_b   1.000
_cell.length_c   1.000
_cell.angle_alpha   90.00
_cell.angle_beta   90.00
_cell.angle_gamma   90.00
#
_symmetry.space_group_name_H-M   'P 1'
#
loop_
_entity.id
_entity.type
_entity.pdbx_description
1 polymer ?
#
loop_
_entity_poly.entity_id
_entity_poly.type
_entity_poly.pdbx_seq_one_letter_code
_entity_poly.pdbx_strand_id
1 'polypeptide(L)'
;MFATLNSLLCRFGAAAALLAAFAAAPLQAEERPAKELFAARALPAAMPAQAHGFYAKGCLAGGVAIPTDGPTWQAMRLSRNRRWGHPDMIALLERFSQDARARVGWNGLLLGDIAQARGGPMLNGHSSHQIGLDADIWLTPMPDRTLTYAERETIQATSMLQKNKFLTIDPNAWSDRHAQLIMLAASYPQVERIFVNPAIKKKLCDTWTGDRADLGKVRPIYGHDYHFHIRIKCPPGSSDCKGQAAVPVGDGCDKSLAWWFTDEPWAKPTPKQEKTPPVKPRQTQLSDLPRACAAVLSGPSPASEMEATYGGGGNALAFTARSGEDAAAAAIVNAAGGPAGVIPVPLPRPLQ
;
A
#
# COMPACT_ATOMS: atom_id res chain seq x y z
N MET A 1 42.57 -8.79 91.15
CA MET A 1 42.48 -7.51 91.88
C MET A 1 41.35 -6.72 91.23
N PHE A 2 40.32 -6.36 92.01
CA PHE A 2 39.30 -5.30 91.87
C PHE A 2 39.07 -4.63 90.50
N ALA A 3 37.89 -4.23 90.03
CA ALA A 3 36.50 -4.27 90.47
C ALA A 3 35.65 -3.73 89.30
N THR A 4 34.36 -4.00 89.36
CA THR A 4 33.22 -3.45 88.61
C THR A 4 33.20 -1.91 88.45
N LEU A 5 32.62 -1.39 87.36
CA LEU A 5 31.31 -0.69 87.39
C LEU A 5 30.78 -0.29 86.00
N ASN A 6 29.46 -0.50 85.83
CA ASN A 6 28.59 -0.01 84.77
C ASN A 6 28.63 1.52 84.57
N SER A 7 28.46 1.97 83.32
CA SER A 7 27.35 2.88 82.98
C SER A 7 27.19 3.14 81.47
N LEU A 8 25.97 2.85 81.02
CA LEU A 8 25.11 3.66 80.15
C LEU A 8 25.45 3.87 78.65
N LEU A 9 24.53 3.29 77.86
CA LEU A 9 23.76 3.88 76.77
C LEU A 9 24.36 3.95 75.35
N CYS A 10 23.74 3.12 74.51
CA CYS A 10 23.14 3.49 73.22
C CYS A 10 24.00 4.33 72.28
N ARG A 11 24.78 3.64 71.43
CA ARG A 11 24.85 3.98 70.00
C ARG A 11 24.89 2.71 69.16
N PHE A 12 23.69 2.23 68.82
CA PHE A 12 23.47 1.38 67.66
C PHE A 12 23.87 2.18 66.40
N GLY A 13 24.63 1.54 65.52
CA GLY A 13 24.99 2.10 64.22
C GLY A 13 25.73 1.05 63.40
N ALA A 14 25.01 -0.03 63.09
CA ALA A 14 25.51 -1.12 62.26
C ALA A 14 25.95 -0.60 60.88
N ALA A 15 27.25 -0.71 60.61
CA ALA A 15 27.80 -0.68 59.27
C ALA A 15 27.56 -2.07 58.64
N ALA A 16 26.53 -2.20 57.81
CA ALA A 16 26.35 -3.38 56.97
C ALA A 16 25.49 -3.07 55.74
N ALA A 17 26.09 -3.29 54.56
CA ALA A 17 25.46 -3.62 53.29
C ALA A 17 24.44 -2.62 52.69
N LEU A 18 24.93 -1.61 51.97
CA LEU A 18 24.22 -1.11 50.78
C LEU A 18 24.50 -2.07 49.61
N LEU A 19 23.83 -3.23 49.60
CA LEU A 19 23.62 -3.97 48.36
C LEU A 19 22.54 -3.26 47.55
N ALA A 20 22.87 -2.96 46.30
CA ALA A 20 22.02 -2.33 45.31
C ALA A 20 20.70 -3.11 45.12
N ALA A 21 19.61 -2.56 45.66
CA ALA A 21 18.26 -2.89 45.22
C ALA A 21 17.88 -1.96 44.06
N PHE A 22 18.47 -2.18 42.88
CA PHE A 22 17.76 -1.82 41.66
C PHE A 22 16.56 -2.76 41.58
N ALA A 23 15.43 -2.31 42.11
CA ALA A 23 14.16 -2.94 41.85
C ALA A 23 14.00 -2.95 40.32
N ALA A 24 14.14 -4.14 39.73
CA ALA A 24 13.65 -4.37 38.39
C ALA A 24 12.14 -4.12 38.47
N ALA A 25 11.71 -2.91 38.12
CA ALA A 25 10.33 -2.66 37.78
C ALA A 25 9.95 -3.75 36.78
N PRO A 26 8.85 -4.50 36.99
CA PRO A 26 8.39 -5.39 35.95
C PRO A 26 8.27 -4.53 34.69
N LEU A 27 8.98 -4.89 33.62
CA LEU A 27 8.64 -4.38 32.30
C LEU A 27 7.17 -4.74 32.14
N GLN A 28 6.27 -3.77 32.32
CA GLN A 28 4.96 -3.87 31.74
C GLN A 28 5.24 -4.01 30.25
N ALA A 29 5.16 -5.24 29.76
CA ALA A 29 5.11 -5.50 28.33
C ALA A 29 4.05 -4.52 27.82
N GLU A 30 4.44 -3.58 26.97
CA GLU A 30 3.51 -2.60 26.43
C GLU A 30 2.33 -3.38 25.84
N GLU A 31 1.19 -3.34 26.53
CA GLU A 31 -0.06 -3.95 26.04
C GLU A 31 -0.65 -3.15 24.86
N ARG A 32 0.14 -2.22 24.30
CA ARG A 32 -0.25 -1.41 23.17
C ARG A 32 -0.55 -2.29 21.95
N PRO A 33 -1.64 -2.01 21.23
CA PRO A 33 -1.94 -2.64 19.96
C PRO A 33 -0.79 -2.51 18.98
N ALA A 34 -0.58 -3.53 18.14
CA ALA A 34 0.46 -3.52 17.11
C ALA A 34 0.38 -2.27 16.23
N LYS A 35 -0.84 -1.82 15.88
CA LYS A 35 -1.03 -0.60 15.07
C LYS A 35 -0.42 0.66 15.68
N GLU A 36 -0.44 0.80 17.01
CA GLU A 36 0.14 1.94 17.71
C GLU A 36 1.66 1.83 17.78
N LEU A 37 2.16 0.62 17.99
CA LEU A 37 3.60 0.32 17.99
C LEU A 37 4.25 0.65 16.63
N PHE A 38 3.65 0.18 15.54
CA PHE A 38 4.18 0.40 14.19
C PHE A 38 4.01 1.85 13.74
N ALA A 39 2.89 2.51 14.04
CA ALA A 39 2.67 3.92 13.71
C ALA A 39 3.62 4.87 14.45
N ALA A 40 4.13 4.48 15.62
CA ALA A 40 5.11 5.26 16.37
C ALA A 40 6.52 5.26 15.75
N ARG A 41 6.78 4.43 14.72
CA ARG A 41 8.09 4.35 14.06
C ARG A 41 8.10 5.24 12.81
N ALA A 42 8.79 6.38 12.92
CA ALA A 42 8.92 7.33 11.82
C ALA A 42 9.90 6.87 10.71
N LEU A 43 10.88 6.04 11.07
CA LEU A 43 11.93 5.55 10.17
C LEU A 43 11.92 4.02 10.07
N PRO A 44 12.39 3.45 8.95
CA PRO A 44 12.43 2.03 8.75
C PRO A 44 13.44 1.38 9.70
N ALA A 45 13.41 0.05 9.75
CA ALA A 45 14.46 -0.69 10.42
C ALA A 45 15.67 -0.78 9.48
N ALA A 46 16.84 -0.33 9.94
CA ALA A 46 18.12 -0.41 9.23
C ALA A 46 18.64 -1.86 9.24
N MET A 47 18.07 -2.66 8.34
CA MET A 47 18.34 -4.08 8.14
C MET A 47 18.02 -4.45 6.69
N PRO A 48 18.41 -5.63 6.19
CA PRO A 48 18.08 -6.05 4.83
C PRO A 48 16.57 -6.01 4.56
N ALA A 49 16.21 -5.61 3.35
CA ALA A 49 14.81 -5.52 2.94
C ALA A 49 14.14 -6.91 2.93
N GLN A 50 13.05 -7.04 3.67
CA GLN A 50 12.28 -8.29 3.78
C GLN A 50 10.80 -7.98 4.04
N ALA A 51 9.92 -8.64 3.29
CA ALA A 51 8.50 -8.70 3.58
C ALA A 51 8.22 -9.92 4.49
N HIS A 52 7.66 -9.71 5.69
CA HIS A 52 7.35 -10.79 6.62
C HIS A 52 5.85 -10.98 6.78
N GLY A 53 5.36 -12.20 6.59
CA GLY A 53 3.96 -12.56 6.81
C GLY A 53 3.08 -12.35 5.59
N PHE A 54 1.84 -11.95 5.81
CA PHE A 54 0.83 -11.73 4.78
C PHE A 54 0.51 -10.24 4.63
N TYR A 55 -0.02 -9.83 3.49
CA TYR A 55 -0.33 -8.43 3.16
C TYR A 55 -1.10 -7.66 4.24
N ALA A 56 -1.97 -8.35 4.98
CA ALA A 56 -2.78 -7.82 6.09
C ALA A 56 -2.41 -8.39 7.47
N LYS A 57 -1.25 -9.06 7.59
CA LYS A 57 -0.75 -9.64 8.83
C LYS A 57 0.77 -9.83 8.76
N GLY A 58 1.50 -8.74 8.93
CA GLY A 58 2.94 -8.75 8.69
C GLY A 58 3.66 -7.46 9.08
N CYS A 59 4.90 -7.33 8.64
CA CYS A 59 5.74 -6.15 8.80
C CYS A 59 6.77 -6.06 7.66
N LEU A 60 7.42 -4.90 7.56
CA LEU A 60 8.44 -4.60 6.56
C LEU A 60 9.77 -4.28 7.24
N ALA A 61 10.77 -5.11 6.98
CA ALA A 61 12.17 -4.85 7.33
C ALA A 61 12.84 -4.10 6.17
N GLY A 62 13.79 -3.19 6.47
CA GLY A 62 14.59 -2.54 5.42
C GLY A 62 13.79 -1.77 4.38
N GLY A 63 12.62 -1.26 4.76
CA GLY A 63 11.76 -0.48 3.86
C GLY A 63 12.47 0.77 3.36
N VAL A 64 12.25 1.11 2.10
CA VAL A 64 12.76 2.34 1.48
C VAL A 64 11.60 3.24 1.11
N ALA A 65 11.81 4.55 1.22
CA ALA A 65 10.80 5.51 0.86
C ALA A 65 10.92 5.91 -0.63
N ILE A 66 9.81 5.94 -1.38
CA ILE A 66 9.83 6.59 -2.70
C ILE A 66 9.94 8.11 -2.52
N PRO A 67 10.83 8.83 -3.23
CA PRO A 67 10.91 10.29 -3.13
C PRO A 67 9.53 10.96 -3.19
N THR A 68 9.34 12.02 -2.40
CA THR A 68 8.05 12.75 -2.35
C THR A 68 7.64 13.27 -3.73
N ASP A 69 8.64 13.50 -4.57
CA ASP A 69 8.54 14.06 -5.91
C ASP A 69 9.42 13.25 -6.85
N GLY A 70 8.89 12.99 -8.03
CA GLY A 70 9.69 12.55 -9.16
C GLY A 70 9.19 13.16 -10.46
N PRO A 71 9.88 12.90 -11.58
CA PRO A 71 9.55 13.50 -12.86
C PRO A 71 8.13 13.18 -13.35
N THR A 72 7.56 12.06 -12.87
CA THR A 72 6.26 11.55 -13.32
C THR A 72 5.39 11.08 -12.15
N TRP A 73 5.68 11.50 -10.91
CA TRP A 73 4.83 11.21 -9.77
C TRP A 73 4.92 12.27 -8.66
N GLN A 74 3.90 12.30 -7.80
CA GLN A 74 3.90 13.03 -6.53
C GLN A 74 3.24 12.19 -5.44
N ALA A 75 3.89 12.08 -4.28
CA ALA A 75 3.32 11.40 -3.12
C ALA A 75 2.29 12.32 -2.42
N MET A 76 1.16 11.75 -2.04
CA MET A 76 0.02 12.43 -1.41
C MET A 76 -0.05 12.12 0.09
N ARG A 77 -0.74 12.98 0.86
CA ARG A 77 -0.93 12.79 2.31
C ARG A 77 0.39 12.51 3.06
N LEU A 78 1.40 13.32 2.76
CA LEU A 78 2.78 13.20 3.29
C LEU A 78 2.80 13.12 4.82
N SER A 79 1.88 13.83 5.50
CA SER A 79 1.73 13.81 6.96
C SER A 79 1.50 12.41 7.54
N ARG A 80 0.97 11.46 6.75
CA ARG A 80 0.72 10.09 7.18
C ARG A 80 1.99 9.25 7.30
N ASN A 81 3.09 9.68 6.68
CA ASN A 81 4.34 8.95 6.62
C ASN A 81 4.19 7.50 6.08
N ARG A 82 3.49 7.37 4.93
CA ARG A 82 3.14 6.06 4.33
C ARG A 82 3.77 5.79 2.96
N ARG A 83 4.84 6.51 2.62
CA ARG A 83 5.54 6.39 1.32
C ARG A 83 6.63 5.31 1.32
N TRP A 84 6.59 4.37 2.26
CA TRP A 84 7.60 3.33 2.44
C TRP A 84 7.16 2.03 1.81
N GLY A 85 8.09 1.29 1.20
CA GLY A 85 7.80 0.00 0.59
C GLY A 85 9.03 -0.89 0.55
N HIS A 86 8.81 -2.14 0.13
CA HIS A 86 9.92 -2.99 -0.28
C HIS A 86 10.58 -2.37 -1.54
N PRO A 87 11.92 -2.47 -1.71
CA PRO A 87 12.60 -1.93 -2.88
C PRO A 87 11.95 -2.31 -4.22
N ASP A 88 11.57 -3.58 -4.40
CA ASP A 88 10.83 -4.05 -5.60
C ASP A 88 9.52 -3.31 -5.85
N MET A 89 8.78 -2.94 -4.80
CA MET A 89 7.55 -2.15 -4.93
C MET A 89 7.85 -0.72 -5.35
N ILE A 90 8.86 -0.10 -4.73
CA ILE A 90 9.25 1.28 -5.07
C ILE A 90 9.80 1.36 -6.51
N ALA A 91 10.61 0.39 -6.91
CA ALA A 91 11.11 0.29 -8.29
C ALA A 91 9.99 0.07 -9.30
N LEU A 92 8.98 -0.74 -8.97
CA LEU A 92 7.79 -0.90 -9.81
C LEU A 92 7.01 0.41 -9.96
N LEU A 93 6.80 1.15 -8.87
CA LEU A 93 6.08 2.42 -8.91
C LEU A 93 6.80 3.49 -9.74
N GLU A 94 8.13 3.58 -9.59
CA GLU A 94 8.95 4.47 -10.42
C GLU A 94 8.81 4.11 -11.91
N ARG A 95 9.02 2.84 -12.27
CA ARG A 95 8.85 2.39 -13.67
C ARG A 95 7.44 2.63 -14.18
N PHE A 96 6.43 2.28 -13.38
CA PHE A 96 5.02 2.44 -13.75
C PHE A 96 4.67 3.90 -14.00
N SER A 97 5.20 4.83 -13.20
CA SER A 97 4.97 6.26 -13.41
C SER A 97 5.50 6.77 -14.75
N GLN A 98 6.67 6.30 -15.16
CA GLN A 98 7.30 6.64 -16.43
C GLN A 98 6.54 6.00 -17.61
N ASP A 99 6.21 4.71 -17.48
CA ASP A 99 5.46 3.98 -18.51
C ASP A 99 4.04 4.55 -18.69
N ALA A 100 3.36 4.95 -17.61
CA ALA A 100 2.06 5.60 -17.69
C ALA A 100 2.12 6.91 -18.48
N ARG A 101 3.16 7.72 -18.27
CA ARG A 101 3.38 8.93 -19.07
C ARG A 101 3.70 8.61 -20.53
N ALA A 102 4.65 7.71 -20.77
CA ALA A 102 5.14 7.43 -22.12
C ALA A 102 4.11 6.69 -22.99
N ARG A 103 3.33 5.77 -22.40
CA ARG A 103 2.48 4.83 -23.14
C ARG A 103 1.00 5.20 -23.10
N VAL A 104 0.51 5.78 -22.00
CA VAL A 104 -0.91 6.15 -21.82
C VAL A 104 -1.12 7.66 -22.05
N GLY A 105 -0.05 8.46 -22.02
CA GLY A 105 -0.15 9.92 -21.96
C GLY A 105 -0.72 10.38 -20.62
N TRP A 106 -0.54 9.60 -19.55
CA TRP A 106 -0.94 9.96 -18.20
C TRP A 106 0.12 10.89 -17.61
N ASN A 107 -0.23 12.13 -17.26
CA ASN A 107 0.78 13.15 -16.93
C ASN A 107 1.76 12.72 -15.82
N GLY A 108 1.25 12.00 -14.83
CA GLY A 108 2.02 11.36 -13.78
C GLY A 108 1.10 10.76 -12.72
N LEU A 109 1.67 10.01 -11.79
CA LEU A 109 0.93 9.34 -10.73
C LEU A 109 0.81 10.23 -9.50
N LEU A 110 -0.39 10.30 -8.93
CA LEU A 110 -0.57 10.74 -7.56
C LEU A 110 -0.58 9.48 -6.67
N LEU A 111 0.49 9.29 -5.90
CA LEU A 111 0.70 8.10 -5.08
C LEU A 111 0.05 8.29 -3.72
N GLY A 112 -0.84 7.37 -3.34
CA GLY A 112 -1.46 7.29 -2.02
C GLY A 112 -0.59 6.54 -1.01
N ASP A 113 -1.22 5.70 -0.19
CA ASP A 113 -0.51 4.95 0.85
C ASP A 113 0.24 3.76 0.21
N ILE A 114 1.48 3.50 0.64
CA ILE A 114 2.28 2.31 0.29
C ILE A 114 2.40 1.41 1.53
N ALA A 115 3.16 1.85 2.53
CA ALA A 115 3.24 1.25 3.85
C ALA A 115 3.81 2.25 4.85
N GLN A 116 3.61 2.00 6.15
CA GLN A 116 4.36 2.69 7.21
C GLN A 116 5.84 2.31 7.13
N ALA A 117 6.72 3.05 7.80
CA ALA A 117 8.18 2.87 7.71
C ALA A 117 8.66 1.45 8.04
N ARG A 118 7.97 0.76 8.95
CA ARG A 118 8.23 -0.65 9.31
C ARG A 118 7.08 -1.59 8.94
N GLY A 119 6.20 -1.13 8.05
CA GLY A 119 4.97 -1.83 7.69
C GLY A 119 4.01 -1.94 8.88
N GLY A 120 3.45 -3.13 9.09
CA GLY A 120 2.56 -3.42 10.21
C GLY A 120 1.15 -2.84 10.08
N PRO A 121 0.23 -3.22 10.98
CA PRO A 121 -1.13 -2.71 11.00
C PRO A 121 -1.16 -1.17 11.10
N MET A 122 -2.03 -0.52 10.32
CA MET A 122 -2.19 0.93 10.33
C MET A 122 -3.21 1.39 11.37
N LEU A 123 -3.07 2.64 11.86
CA LEU A 123 -4.06 3.25 12.76
C LEU A 123 -5.45 3.39 12.12
N ASN A 124 -5.47 3.60 10.81
CA ASN A 124 -6.66 3.85 9.99
C ASN A 124 -6.39 3.52 8.52
N GLY A 125 -7.45 3.45 7.71
CA GLY A 125 -7.34 3.16 6.28
C GLY A 125 -7.40 1.65 6.02
N HIS A 126 -6.39 1.14 5.32
CA HIS A 126 -6.42 -0.21 4.76
C HIS A 126 -6.06 -1.27 5.78
N SER A 127 -6.67 -2.45 5.65
CA SER A 127 -6.32 -3.63 6.44
C SER A 127 -5.00 -4.26 5.98
N SER A 128 -4.64 -4.06 4.70
CA SER A 128 -3.37 -4.51 4.10
C SER A 128 -2.25 -3.46 4.20
N HIS A 129 -1.33 -3.37 3.23
CA HIS A 129 -0.18 -2.45 3.26
C HIS A 129 0.82 -2.70 4.39
N GLN A 130 0.79 -3.89 5.00
CA GLN A 130 1.62 -4.16 6.18
C GLN A 130 3.03 -4.64 5.84
N ILE A 131 3.27 -5.09 4.61
CA ILE A 131 4.54 -5.74 4.22
C ILE A 131 5.28 -5.02 3.10
N GLY A 132 4.85 -3.80 2.73
CA GLY A 132 5.52 -2.99 1.72
C GLY A 132 5.35 -3.45 0.27
N LEU A 133 4.31 -4.24 -0.02
CA LEU A 133 4.02 -4.82 -1.35
C LEU A 133 2.68 -4.36 -1.93
N ASP A 134 2.10 -3.31 -1.34
CA ASP A 134 0.83 -2.72 -1.71
C ASP A 134 1.03 -1.21 -1.97
N ALA A 135 0.32 -0.63 -2.93
CA ALA A 135 0.26 0.83 -3.08
C ALA A 135 -1.04 1.30 -3.71
N ASP A 136 -1.54 2.44 -3.23
CA ASP A 136 -2.69 3.10 -3.84
C ASP A 136 -2.24 4.13 -4.87
N ILE A 137 -2.91 4.13 -6.01
CA ILE A 137 -2.71 5.09 -7.08
C ILE A 137 -4.02 5.81 -7.32
N TRP A 138 -4.04 7.12 -7.15
CA TRP A 138 -5.26 7.89 -7.42
C TRP A 138 -5.61 7.83 -8.90
N LEU A 139 -6.90 7.75 -9.18
CA LEU A 139 -7.45 7.84 -10.53
C LEU A 139 -7.53 9.30 -11.00
N THR A 140 -7.33 10.27 -10.10
CA THR A 140 -7.11 11.68 -10.48
C THR A 140 -5.74 11.86 -11.13
N PRO A 141 -5.65 12.40 -12.36
CA PRO A 141 -4.38 12.69 -13.00
C PRO A 141 -3.55 13.70 -12.19
N MET A 142 -2.23 13.51 -12.16
CA MET A 142 -1.31 14.50 -11.62
C MET A 142 -1.38 15.80 -12.44
N PRO A 143 -1.43 17.00 -11.82
CA PRO A 143 -1.42 18.26 -12.54
C PRO A 143 -0.04 18.56 -13.16
N ASP A 144 0.00 19.45 -14.15
CA ASP A 144 1.24 19.94 -14.83
C ASP A 144 2.08 20.89 -13.95
N ARG A 145 2.11 20.64 -12.65
CA ARG A 145 2.92 21.36 -11.68
C ARG A 145 3.12 20.53 -10.42
N THR A 146 4.13 20.89 -9.66
CA THR A 146 4.30 20.38 -8.30
C THR A 146 3.20 20.95 -7.39
N LEU A 147 2.49 20.07 -6.71
CA LEU A 147 1.58 20.38 -5.62
C LEU A 147 2.38 20.72 -4.38
N THR A 148 1.97 21.78 -3.68
CA THR A 148 2.49 22.12 -2.36
C THR A 148 2.13 21.04 -1.33
N TYR A 149 2.83 21.04 -0.19
CA TYR A 149 2.51 20.15 0.93
C TYR A 149 1.03 20.27 1.34
N ALA A 150 0.54 21.49 1.54
CA ALA A 150 -0.84 21.74 1.97
C ALA A 150 -1.89 21.23 0.96
N GLU A 151 -1.62 21.38 -0.34
CA GLU A 151 -2.48 20.83 -1.40
C GLU A 151 -2.52 19.30 -1.35
N ARG A 152 -1.38 18.64 -1.14
CA ARG A 152 -1.31 17.17 -1.02
C ARG A 152 -2.05 16.62 0.18
N GLU A 153 -2.25 17.42 1.23
CA GLU A 153 -3.05 17.05 2.39
C GLU A 153 -4.56 17.23 2.17
N THR A 154 -4.96 18.19 1.33
CA THR A 154 -6.36 18.68 1.30
C THR A 154 -7.11 18.40 0.01
N ILE A 155 -6.42 18.30 -1.15
CA ILE A 155 -7.04 17.95 -2.43
C ILE A 155 -7.80 16.63 -2.28
N GLN A 156 -9.03 16.59 -2.80
CA GLN A 156 -9.85 15.39 -2.81
C GLN A 156 -9.63 14.63 -4.13
N ALA A 157 -9.51 13.32 -4.03
CA ALA A 157 -9.51 12.47 -5.21
C ALA A 157 -10.90 12.46 -5.87
N THR A 158 -10.92 12.36 -7.19
CA THR A 158 -12.14 12.32 -8.00
C THR A 158 -12.69 10.88 -7.97
N SER A 159 -13.91 10.67 -7.46
CA SER A 159 -14.59 9.38 -7.61
C SER A 159 -14.97 9.15 -9.07
N MET A 160 -14.77 7.93 -9.55
CA MET A 160 -15.21 7.46 -10.87
C MET A 160 -16.69 7.09 -10.89
N LEU A 161 -17.39 7.15 -9.74
CA LEU A 161 -18.82 6.83 -9.66
C LEU A 161 -19.68 8.08 -9.77
N GLN A 162 -20.82 7.91 -10.44
CA GLN A 162 -21.85 8.93 -10.48
C GLN A 162 -22.49 9.08 -9.10
N LYS A 163 -22.56 10.32 -8.62
CA LYS A 163 -23.18 10.65 -7.33
C LYS A 163 -24.62 10.14 -7.27
N ASN A 164 -24.99 9.52 -6.15
CA ASN A 164 -26.32 8.98 -5.87
C ASN A 164 -26.81 7.89 -6.84
N LYS A 165 -25.90 7.20 -7.54
CA LYS A 165 -26.25 6.03 -8.35
C LYS A 165 -25.45 4.82 -7.90
N PHE A 166 -26.14 3.69 -7.79
CA PHE A 166 -25.51 2.44 -7.38
C PHE A 166 -24.57 1.94 -8.48
N LEU A 167 -23.29 1.74 -8.12
CA LEU A 167 -22.24 1.15 -8.96
C LEU A 167 -22.25 1.61 -10.42
N THR A 168 -22.47 2.89 -10.64
CA THR A 168 -22.57 3.48 -11.98
C THR A 168 -21.38 4.41 -12.19
N ILE A 169 -20.63 4.21 -13.28
CA ILE A 169 -19.52 5.08 -13.66
C ILE A 169 -20.03 6.47 -14.05
N ASP A 170 -19.35 7.52 -13.58
CA ASP A 170 -19.57 8.88 -14.05
C ASP A 170 -18.89 9.06 -15.43
N PRO A 171 -19.64 9.29 -16.52
CA PRO A 171 -19.07 9.46 -17.84
C PRO A 171 -18.25 10.75 -17.99
N ASN A 172 -18.38 11.71 -17.07
CA ASN A 172 -17.58 12.95 -17.08
C ASN A 172 -16.24 12.79 -16.34
N ALA A 173 -16.13 11.82 -15.43
CA ALA A 173 -14.90 11.54 -14.70
C ALA A 173 -14.07 10.45 -15.39
N TRP A 174 -14.73 9.41 -15.90
CA TRP A 174 -14.06 8.27 -16.53
C TRP A 174 -13.65 8.55 -17.98
N SER A 175 -12.50 8.02 -18.37
CA SER A 175 -12.01 8.03 -19.75
C SER A 175 -11.23 6.75 -20.06
N ASP A 176 -11.01 6.46 -21.33
CA ASP A 176 -10.27 5.25 -21.76
C ASP A 176 -8.83 5.24 -21.25
N ARG A 177 -8.25 6.41 -20.94
CA ARG A 177 -6.93 6.49 -20.29
C ARG A 177 -6.92 5.88 -18.90
N HIS A 178 -8.02 5.92 -18.16
CA HIS A 178 -8.13 5.23 -16.87
C HIS A 178 -8.09 3.71 -17.07
N ALA A 179 -8.76 3.20 -18.11
CA ALA A 179 -8.73 1.78 -18.46
C ALA A 179 -7.30 1.35 -18.83
N GLN A 180 -6.64 2.13 -19.69
CA GLN A 180 -5.25 1.88 -20.11
C GLN A 180 -4.27 1.93 -18.93
N LEU A 181 -4.44 2.88 -18.01
CA LEU A 181 -3.60 2.99 -16.80
C LEU A 181 -3.71 1.74 -15.92
N ILE A 182 -4.95 1.28 -15.66
CA ILE A 182 -5.20 0.08 -14.84
C ILE A 182 -4.65 -1.18 -15.52
N MET A 183 -4.89 -1.33 -16.83
CA MET A 183 -4.43 -2.49 -17.59
C MET A 183 -2.91 -2.50 -17.77
N LEU A 184 -2.28 -1.33 -17.91
CA LEU A 184 -0.82 -1.20 -17.87
C LEU A 184 -0.27 -1.65 -16.51
N ALA A 185 -0.85 -1.21 -15.40
CA ALA A 185 -0.45 -1.66 -14.07
C ALA A 185 -0.62 -3.19 -13.91
N ALA A 186 -1.72 -3.76 -14.43
CA ALA A 186 -1.96 -5.20 -14.37
C ALA A 186 -0.95 -6.01 -15.21
N SER A 187 -0.39 -5.42 -16.28
CA SER A 187 0.52 -6.09 -17.20
C SER A 187 1.89 -6.44 -16.62
N TYR A 188 2.29 -5.79 -15.51
CA TYR A 188 3.56 -6.10 -14.88
C TYR A 188 3.56 -7.53 -14.31
N PRO A 189 4.59 -8.35 -14.58
CA PRO A 189 4.68 -9.73 -14.10
C PRO A 189 4.83 -9.82 -12.58
N GLN A 190 5.34 -8.76 -11.95
CA GLN A 190 5.41 -8.60 -10.50
C GLN A 190 4.02 -8.38 -9.88
N VAL A 191 3.07 -7.78 -10.61
CA VAL A 191 1.73 -7.49 -10.13
C VAL A 191 0.90 -8.76 -10.09
N GLU A 192 0.33 -9.01 -8.91
CA GLU A 192 -0.53 -10.16 -8.66
C GLU A 192 -2.01 -9.78 -8.73
N ARG A 193 -2.37 -8.61 -8.19
CA ARG A 193 -3.74 -8.09 -8.20
C ARG A 193 -3.76 -6.58 -8.31
N ILE A 194 -4.78 -6.08 -8.99
CA ILE A 194 -5.20 -4.68 -8.95
C ILE A 194 -6.60 -4.66 -8.33
N PHE A 195 -6.81 -3.98 -7.21
CA PHE A 195 -8.16 -3.85 -6.63
C PHE A 195 -8.82 -2.54 -7.04
N VAL A 196 -10.08 -2.63 -7.47
CA VAL A 196 -10.89 -1.51 -7.96
C VAL A 196 -12.34 -1.66 -7.50
N ASN A 197 -13.12 -0.59 -7.58
CA ASN A 197 -14.57 -0.67 -7.42
C ASN A 197 -15.22 -1.66 -8.43
N PRO A 198 -16.31 -2.36 -8.07
CA PRO A 198 -17.00 -3.25 -9.01
C PRO A 198 -17.48 -2.56 -10.29
N ALA A 199 -17.89 -1.29 -10.22
CA ALA A 199 -18.30 -0.53 -11.40
C ALA A 199 -17.14 -0.29 -12.38
N ILE A 200 -15.93 -0.05 -11.85
CA ILE A 200 -14.71 0.11 -12.66
C ILE A 200 -14.37 -1.23 -13.32
N LYS A 201 -14.40 -2.33 -12.56
CA LYS A 201 -14.20 -3.67 -13.12
C LYS A 201 -15.21 -3.99 -14.22
N LYS A 202 -16.50 -3.68 -14.00
CA LYS A 202 -17.55 -3.84 -15.01
C LYS A 202 -17.29 -2.99 -16.24
N LYS A 203 -16.90 -1.72 -16.07
CA LYS A 203 -16.57 -0.84 -17.18
C LYS A 203 -15.42 -1.39 -18.03
N LEU A 204 -14.36 -1.91 -17.39
CA LEU A 204 -13.28 -2.63 -18.09
C LEU A 204 -13.82 -3.85 -18.83
N CYS A 205 -14.64 -4.68 -18.19
CA CYS A 205 -15.22 -5.85 -18.84
C CYS A 205 -16.04 -5.50 -20.10
N ASP A 206 -16.83 -4.43 -20.02
CA ASP A 206 -17.74 -3.98 -21.07
C ASP A 206 -17.00 -3.29 -22.23
N THR A 207 -15.93 -2.52 -21.97
CA THR A 207 -15.33 -1.63 -22.97
C THR A 207 -13.86 -1.89 -23.29
N TRP A 208 -13.16 -2.74 -22.54
CA TRP A 208 -11.75 -3.04 -22.85
C TRP A 208 -11.62 -3.96 -24.07
N THR A 209 -11.00 -3.43 -25.12
CA THR A 209 -10.78 -4.12 -26.40
C THR A 209 -9.34 -4.62 -26.59
N GLY A 210 -8.42 -4.28 -25.69
CA GLY A 210 -7.04 -4.79 -25.72
C GLY A 210 -6.92 -6.22 -25.20
N ASP A 211 -5.68 -6.69 -24.98
CA ASP A 211 -5.44 -8.02 -24.40
C ASP A 211 -6.09 -8.14 -23.01
N ARG A 212 -6.79 -9.25 -22.80
CA ARG A 212 -7.55 -9.57 -21.58
C ARG A 212 -6.83 -10.57 -20.69
N ALA A 213 -5.64 -11.05 -21.06
CA ALA A 213 -4.86 -12.00 -20.28
C ALA A 213 -4.66 -11.55 -18.83
N ASP A 214 -4.41 -10.25 -18.62
CA ASP A 214 -4.22 -9.67 -17.30
C ASP A 214 -5.51 -9.11 -16.67
N LEU A 215 -6.63 -9.09 -17.39
CA LEU A 215 -7.88 -8.53 -16.87
C LEU A 215 -8.35 -9.31 -15.63
N GLY A 216 -8.08 -10.61 -15.56
CA GLY A 216 -8.34 -11.43 -14.37
C GLY A 216 -7.69 -10.88 -13.09
N LYS A 217 -6.50 -10.26 -13.19
CA LYS A 217 -5.79 -9.64 -12.04
C LYS A 217 -6.56 -8.44 -11.47
N VAL A 218 -7.42 -7.80 -12.25
CA VAL A 218 -8.27 -6.69 -11.78
C VAL A 218 -9.45 -7.27 -10.99
N ARG A 219 -9.46 -7.05 -9.67
CA ARG A 219 -10.39 -7.63 -8.71
C ARG A 219 -11.32 -6.57 -8.12
N PRO A 220 -12.65 -6.79 -8.16
CA PRO A 220 -13.61 -5.91 -7.51
C PRO A 220 -13.48 -5.99 -5.98
N ILE A 221 -13.58 -4.84 -5.31
CA ILE A 221 -13.64 -4.70 -3.85
C ILE A 221 -14.45 -3.45 -3.47
N TYR A 222 -15.00 -3.41 -2.26
CA TYR A 222 -15.68 -2.24 -1.70
C TYR A 222 -14.80 -0.96 -1.75
N GLY A 223 -15.41 0.20 -1.98
CA GLY A 223 -14.68 1.46 -2.14
C GLY A 223 -13.90 1.49 -3.46
N HIS A 224 -12.63 1.91 -3.42
CA HIS A 224 -11.70 1.90 -4.56
C HIS A 224 -12.27 2.52 -5.85
N ASP A 225 -13.06 3.58 -5.67
CA ASP A 225 -13.71 4.32 -6.73
C ASP A 225 -12.94 5.57 -7.16
N TYR A 226 -12.03 6.08 -6.31
CA TYR A 226 -11.15 7.22 -6.62
C TYR A 226 -9.66 6.86 -6.69
N HIS A 227 -9.32 5.62 -6.38
CA HIS A 227 -7.97 5.05 -6.50
C HIS A 227 -8.09 3.57 -6.87
N PHE A 228 -7.02 3.01 -7.42
CA PHE A 228 -6.84 1.57 -7.52
C PHE A 228 -5.65 1.15 -6.66
N HIS A 229 -5.73 -0.07 -6.13
CA HIS A 229 -4.72 -0.65 -5.26
C HIS A 229 -3.89 -1.64 -6.06
N ILE A 230 -2.58 -1.42 -6.14
CA ILE A 230 -1.63 -2.38 -6.71
C ILE A 230 -1.11 -3.31 -5.61
N ARG A 231 -1.11 -4.62 -5.88
CA ARG A 231 -0.42 -5.62 -5.04
C ARG A 231 0.58 -6.41 -5.87
N ILE A 232 1.82 -6.48 -5.40
CA ILE A 232 2.86 -7.31 -6.01
C ILE A 232 3.06 -8.65 -5.28
N LYS A 233 3.63 -9.62 -5.99
CA LYS A 233 4.02 -10.93 -5.45
C LYS A 233 5.11 -10.77 -4.37
N CYS A 234 5.26 -11.79 -3.54
CA CYS A 234 6.39 -11.87 -2.61
C CYS A 234 7.74 -11.80 -3.36
N PRO A 235 8.62 -10.84 -3.03
CA PRO A 235 9.93 -10.72 -3.63
C PRO A 235 10.81 -11.96 -3.40
N PRO A 236 11.68 -12.33 -4.35
CA PRO A 236 12.74 -13.30 -4.11
C PRO A 236 13.56 -12.91 -2.86
N GLY A 237 13.90 -13.90 -2.04
CA GLY A 237 14.66 -13.67 -0.80
C GLY A 237 13.82 -13.26 0.41
N SER A 238 12.55 -12.90 0.26
CA SER A 238 11.60 -12.73 1.38
C SER A 238 10.98 -14.07 1.79
N SER A 239 11.76 -14.96 2.43
CA SER A 239 11.35 -16.36 2.70
C SER A 239 10.11 -16.50 3.61
N ASP A 240 9.89 -15.52 4.48
CA ASP A 240 8.74 -15.48 5.39
C ASP A 240 7.52 -14.75 4.80
N CYS A 241 7.60 -14.29 3.56
CA CYS A 241 6.48 -13.68 2.85
C CYS A 241 5.50 -14.76 2.36
N LYS A 242 4.23 -14.56 2.64
CA LYS A 242 3.14 -15.46 2.26
C LYS A 242 2.37 -14.86 1.10
N GLY A 243 2.43 -15.51 -0.05
CA GLY A 243 1.58 -15.22 -1.19
C GLY A 243 0.10 -15.48 -0.88
N GLN A 244 -0.76 -14.98 -1.75
CA GLN A 244 -2.20 -15.25 -1.74
C GLN A 244 -2.52 -16.35 -2.78
N ALA A 245 -3.75 -16.86 -2.74
CA ALA A 245 -4.20 -17.83 -3.74
C ALA A 245 -4.09 -17.23 -5.15
N ALA A 246 -3.86 -18.08 -6.16
CA ALA A 246 -3.87 -17.64 -7.55
C ALA A 246 -5.22 -17.01 -7.92
N VAL A 247 -5.19 -16.06 -8.84
CA VAL A 247 -6.41 -15.53 -9.44
C VAL A 247 -7.08 -16.65 -10.25
N PRO A 248 -8.42 -16.83 -10.17
CA PRO A 248 -9.11 -17.80 -11.00
C PRO A 248 -8.83 -17.59 -12.49
N VAL A 249 -8.83 -18.68 -13.26
CA VAL A 249 -8.66 -18.61 -14.73
C VAL A 249 -9.78 -17.78 -15.35
N GLY A 250 -9.41 -16.96 -16.33
CA GLY A 250 -10.34 -16.08 -17.06
C GLY A 250 -10.16 -14.61 -16.70
N ASP A 251 -10.97 -13.77 -17.32
CA ASP A 251 -10.91 -12.31 -17.14
C ASP A 251 -11.72 -11.82 -15.92
N GLY A 252 -12.46 -12.71 -15.26
CA GLY A 252 -13.31 -12.39 -14.11
C GLY A 252 -14.48 -11.49 -14.45
N CYS A 253 -14.97 -11.53 -15.70
CA CYS A 253 -16.15 -10.81 -16.20
C CYS A 253 -17.39 -11.73 -16.25
N ASP A 254 -17.49 -12.64 -15.28
CA ASP A 254 -18.49 -13.70 -15.20
C ASP A 254 -19.43 -13.51 -13.99
N LYS A 255 -20.07 -14.60 -13.54
CA LYS A 255 -20.95 -14.60 -12.36
C LYS A 255 -20.27 -14.06 -11.09
N SER A 256 -18.95 -14.19 -10.97
CA SER A 256 -18.20 -13.64 -9.83
C SER A 256 -18.22 -12.11 -9.80
N LEU A 257 -18.28 -11.45 -10.97
CA LEU A 257 -18.50 -10.01 -11.05
C LEU A 257 -19.97 -9.66 -10.89
N ALA A 258 -20.88 -10.43 -11.52
CA ALA A 258 -22.32 -10.19 -11.43
C ALA A 258 -22.83 -10.21 -9.98
N TRP A 259 -22.22 -11.03 -9.11
CA TRP A 259 -22.53 -11.08 -7.67
C TRP A 259 -22.40 -9.71 -6.98
N TRP A 260 -21.46 -8.86 -7.38
CA TRP A 260 -21.31 -7.51 -6.81
C TRP A 260 -22.48 -6.56 -7.12
N PHE A 261 -23.30 -6.91 -8.10
CA PHE A 261 -24.48 -6.15 -8.52
C PHE A 261 -25.79 -6.74 -7.97
N THR A 262 -25.73 -7.70 -7.04
CA THR A 262 -26.87 -8.15 -6.25
C THR A 262 -26.91 -7.40 -4.91
N ASP A 263 -27.98 -7.55 -4.13
CA ASP A 263 -28.09 -6.96 -2.79
C ASP A 263 -27.21 -7.65 -1.74
N GLU A 264 -26.82 -8.90 -1.98
CA GLU A 264 -26.12 -9.76 -1.00
C GLU A 264 -24.81 -9.14 -0.47
N PRO A 265 -23.85 -8.67 -1.31
CA PRO A 265 -22.63 -8.03 -0.82
C PRO A 265 -22.87 -6.72 -0.05
N TRP A 266 -24.04 -6.10 -0.17
CA TRP A 266 -24.38 -4.81 0.44
C TRP A 266 -25.38 -4.95 1.58
N ALA A 267 -25.81 -6.18 1.87
CA ALA A 267 -26.71 -6.48 2.96
C ALA A 267 -26.07 -6.07 4.29
N LYS A 268 -26.79 -5.26 5.07
CA LYS A 268 -26.37 -4.95 6.44
C LYS A 268 -26.36 -6.24 7.26
N PRO A 269 -25.39 -6.44 8.16
CA PRO A 269 -25.44 -7.57 9.09
C PRO A 269 -26.78 -7.58 9.79
N THR A 270 -27.50 -8.70 9.75
CA THR A 270 -28.70 -8.87 10.57
C THR A 270 -28.28 -8.76 12.02
N PRO A 271 -28.93 -7.90 12.83
CA PRO A 271 -28.66 -7.84 14.26
C PRO A 271 -28.90 -9.24 14.81
N LYS A 272 -27.84 -9.95 15.21
CA LYS A 272 -28.04 -11.17 15.96
C LYS A 272 -28.79 -10.80 17.22
N GLN A 273 -29.93 -11.41 17.46
CA GLN A 273 -30.55 -11.45 18.78
C GLN A 273 -29.68 -12.33 19.69
N GLU A 274 -28.43 -11.91 19.94
CA GLU A 274 -27.57 -12.56 20.92
C GLU A 274 -27.92 -12.00 22.30
N LYS A 275 -28.28 -12.88 23.23
CA LYS A 275 -28.50 -12.58 24.66
C LYS A 275 -27.20 -12.17 25.38
N THR A 276 -26.07 -12.19 24.68
CA THR A 276 -24.74 -11.94 25.21
C THR A 276 -24.29 -10.54 24.79
N PRO A 277 -23.77 -9.72 25.70
CA PRO A 277 -23.29 -8.38 25.35
C PRO A 277 -22.20 -8.47 24.26
N PRO A 278 -22.18 -7.53 23.29
CA PRO A 278 -21.22 -7.55 22.20
C PRO A 278 -19.79 -7.51 22.76
N VAL A 279 -19.01 -8.55 22.48
CA VAL A 279 -17.59 -8.61 22.85
C VAL A 279 -16.86 -7.59 21.99
N LYS A 280 -16.15 -6.64 22.62
CA LYS A 280 -15.34 -5.67 21.89
C LYS A 280 -14.32 -6.43 21.02
N PRO A 281 -14.14 -6.08 19.74
CA PRO A 281 -13.15 -6.73 18.90
C PRO A 281 -11.76 -6.65 19.55
N ARG A 282 -11.12 -7.80 19.74
CA ARG A 282 -9.74 -7.86 20.25
C ARG A 282 -8.82 -7.17 19.24
N GLN A 283 -8.02 -6.24 19.72
CA GLN A 283 -7.02 -5.56 18.91
C GLN A 283 -5.84 -6.51 18.63
N THR A 284 -5.27 -6.42 17.43
CA THR A 284 -4.09 -7.20 17.05
C THR A 284 -2.91 -6.76 17.90
N GLN A 285 -2.34 -7.69 18.66
CA GLN A 285 -1.14 -7.47 19.45
C GLN A 285 0.11 -7.83 18.62
N LEU A 286 1.29 -7.38 19.06
CA LEU A 286 2.55 -7.72 18.39
C LEU A 286 2.78 -9.24 18.35
N SER A 287 2.35 -9.97 19.37
CA SER A 287 2.41 -11.43 19.45
C SER A 287 1.51 -12.16 18.45
N ASP A 288 0.53 -11.47 17.87
CA ASP A 288 -0.33 -12.03 16.83
C ASP A 288 0.35 -11.96 15.43
N LEU A 289 1.45 -11.21 15.27
CA LEU A 289 2.19 -11.02 14.03
C LEU A 289 3.33 -12.05 13.86
N PRO A 290 3.93 -12.20 12.65
CA PRO A 290 5.12 -13.02 12.47
C PRO A 290 6.22 -12.67 13.48
N ARG A 291 6.96 -13.68 13.95
CA ARG A 291 7.97 -13.52 15.01
C ARG A 291 9.04 -12.48 14.66
N ALA A 292 9.41 -12.38 13.38
CA ALA A 292 10.34 -11.38 12.87
C ALA A 292 9.89 -9.93 13.14
N CYS A 293 8.58 -9.68 13.25
CA CYS A 293 8.04 -8.34 13.43
C CYS A 293 8.40 -7.69 14.76
N ALA A 294 8.66 -8.47 15.81
CA ALA A 294 9.21 -7.92 17.04
C ALA A 294 10.63 -7.36 16.82
N ALA A 295 11.48 -8.08 16.08
CA ALA A 295 12.84 -7.64 15.75
C ALA A 295 12.84 -6.44 14.80
N VAL A 296 11.96 -6.44 13.80
CA VAL A 296 11.77 -5.28 12.91
C VAL A 296 11.36 -4.06 13.71
N LEU A 297 10.38 -4.18 14.63
CA LEU A 297 9.88 -3.08 15.43
C LEU A 297 10.93 -2.50 16.41
N SER A 298 11.85 -3.34 16.92
CA SER A 298 12.93 -2.94 17.83
C SER A 298 14.25 -2.60 17.14
N GLY A 299 14.39 -2.89 15.83
CA GLY A 299 15.64 -2.69 15.10
C GLY A 299 16.10 -1.22 15.07
N PRO A 300 17.41 -0.98 14.86
CA PRO A 300 17.94 0.38 14.73
C PRO A 300 17.27 1.10 13.55
N SER A 301 17.17 2.43 13.63
CA SER A 301 16.77 3.26 12.49
C SER A 301 18.01 3.79 11.76
N PRO A 302 17.91 4.14 10.47
CA PRO A 302 18.91 4.97 9.81
C PRO A 302 19.02 6.34 10.50
N ALA A 303 20.07 7.10 10.19
CA ALA A 303 20.29 8.43 10.76
C ALA A 303 19.24 9.45 10.28
N SER A 304 18.67 9.24 9.09
CA SER A 304 17.66 10.12 8.53
C SER A 304 16.76 9.41 7.51
N GLU A 305 15.65 10.07 7.16
CA GLU A 305 14.77 9.67 6.06
C GLU A 305 15.48 9.67 4.69
N MET A 306 16.43 10.59 4.50
CA MET A 306 17.21 10.71 3.26
C MET A 306 18.04 9.44 2.99
N GLU A 307 18.69 8.91 4.02
CA GLU A 307 19.52 7.69 3.93
C GLU A 307 18.70 6.45 3.51
N ALA A 308 17.42 6.41 3.85
CA ALA A 308 16.51 5.34 3.49
C ALA A 308 15.52 5.71 2.37
N THR A 309 15.75 6.84 1.69
CA THR A 309 14.99 7.19 0.48
C THR A 309 15.64 6.51 -0.72
N TYR A 310 14.81 5.87 -1.52
CA TYR A 310 15.23 5.14 -2.72
C TYR A 310 16.05 6.06 -3.64
N GLY A 311 17.27 5.64 -3.99
CA GLY A 311 18.25 6.41 -4.77
C GLY A 311 19.13 7.39 -4.00
N GLY A 312 18.96 7.54 -2.67
CA GLY A 312 19.49 8.65 -1.85
C GLY A 312 20.69 8.37 -0.95
N GLY A 313 21.63 7.48 -1.32
CA GLY A 313 22.79 7.18 -0.49
C GLY A 313 23.98 6.62 -1.27
N GLY A 314 24.70 7.47 -2.01
CA GLY A 314 26.07 7.19 -2.46
C GLY A 314 26.30 6.24 -3.64
N ASN A 315 25.30 5.47 -4.11
CA ASN A 315 25.39 4.70 -5.36
C ASN A 315 24.00 4.43 -5.94
N ALA A 316 23.55 5.31 -6.83
CA ALA A 316 22.48 5.04 -7.79
C ALA A 316 22.91 3.99 -8.85
N LEU A 317 23.64 2.96 -8.44
CA LEU A 317 24.18 1.91 -9.30
C LEU A 317 23.91 0.53 -8.69
N ALA A 318 22.69 0.06 -8.91
CA ALA A 318 22.44 -1.31 -9.35
C ALA A 318 21.14 -1.32 -10.16
N PHE A 319 21.11 -0.47 -11.19
CA PHE A 319 20.23 -0.65 -12.33
C PHE A 319 20.64 -1.98 -12.98
N THR A 320 20.08 -3.09 -12.51
CA THR A 320 19.94 -4.28 -13.33
C THR A 320 18.49 -4.33 -13.75
N ALA A 321 18.19 -3.55 -14.80
CA ALA A 321 17.09 -3.90 -15.66
C ALA A 321 17.27 -5.37 -16.03
N ARG A 322 16.41 -6.25 -15.50
CA ARG A 322 16.24 -7.57 -16.10
C ARG A 322 15.49 -7.31 -17.41
N SER A 323 16.28 -7.03 -18.44
CA SER A 323 15.86 -6.97 -19.83
C SER A 323 15.23 -8.32 -20.19
N GLY A 324 13.93 -8.34 -20.46
CA GLY A 324 13.26 -9.58 -20.87
C GLY A 324 11.74 -9.59 -20.95
N GLU A 325 11.01 -8.58 -20.48
CA GLU A 325 9.53 -8.64 -20.41
C GLU A 325 8.83 -7.37 -20.97
N ASP A 326 9.38 -6.75 -22.02
CA ASP A 326 8.77 -5.57 -22.64
C ASP A 326 7.85 -5.87 -23.84
N ALA A 327 7.73 -7.12 -24.27
CA ALA A 327 6.90 -7.48 -25.43
C ALA A 327 5.39 -7.50 -25.13
N ALA A 328 4.98 -7.96 -23.93
CA ALA A 328 3.56 -8.07 -23.57
C ALA A 328 2.92 -6.69 -23.32
N ALA A 329 3.62 -5.80 -22.63
CA ALA A 329 3.11 -4.46 -22.30
C ALA A 329 2.99 -3.54 -23.53
N ALA A 330 3.81 -3.74 -24.58
CA ALA A 330 3.70 -2.99 -25.83
C ALA A 330 2.47 -3.39 -26.66
N ALA A 331 2.07 -4.67 -26.63
CA ALA A 331 0.90 -5.17 -27.36
C ALA A 331 -0.43 -4.64 -26.79
N ILE A 332 -0.50 -4.45 -25.47
CA ILE A 332 -1.69 -3.99 -24.74
C ILE A 332 -2.06 -2.54 -25.09
N VAL A 333 -1.05 -1.69 -25.35
CA VAL A 333 -1.22 -0.24 -25.58
C VAL A 333 -1.54 0.06 -27.05
N ASN A 334 -0.99 -0.71 -28.00
CA ASN A 334 -1.13 -0.44 -29.43
C ASN A 334 -2.52 -0.79 -30.02
N ALA A 335 -3.40 -1.47 -29.26
CA ALA A 335 -4.73 -1.89 -29.75
C ALA A 335 -5.89 -0.95 -29.36
N ALA A 336 -5.66 0.06 -28.51
CA ALA A 336 -6.69 1.03 -28.11
C ALA A 336 -6.76 2.27 -29.02
N GLY A 337 -5.91 2.35 -30.05
CA GLY A 337 -5.96 3.37 -31.09
C GLY A 337 -6.82 2.92 -32.26
N GLY A 338 -8.14 3.14 -32.18
CA GLY A 338 -8.97 3.21 -33.40
C GLY A 338 -8.51 4.39 -34.28
N PRO A 339 -8.65 4.31 -35.61
CA PRO A 339 -7.94 5.22 -36.52
C PRO A 339 -8.41 6.66 -36.35
N ALA A 340 -7.45 7.59 -36.46
CA ALA A 340 -7.71 9.01 -36.63
C ALA A 340 -8.68 9.22 -37.80
N GLY A 341 -9.74 9.99 -37.55
CA GLY A 341 -10.79 10.25 -38.54
C GLY A 341 -10.23 10.80 -39.84
N VAL A 342 -10.73 10.26 -40.95
CA VAL A 342 -10.57 10.86 -42.28
C VAL A 342 -11.33 12.18 -42.28
N ILE A 343 -10.60 13.29 -42.40
CA ILE A 343 -11.18 14.61 -42.63
C ILE A 343 -11.72 14.64 -44.08
N PRO A 344 -13.02 14.93 -44.32
CA PRO A 344 -13.55 14.92 -45.67
C PRO A 344 -13.16 16.21 -46.42
N VAL A 345 -12.64 16.04 -47.63
CA VAL A 345 -12.52 17.11 -48.63
C VAL A 345 -13.74 17.00 -49.57
N PRO A 346 -14.58 18.04 -49.71
CA PRO A 346 -15.78 17.95 -50.54
C PRO A 346 -15.51 18.42 -51.97
N LEU A 347 -15.82 17.62 -53.00
CA LEU A 347 -16.01 18.06 -54.40
C LEU A 347 -16.87 17.01 -55.18
N PRO A 348 -17.42 17.33 -56.38
CA PRO A 348 -18.79 17.79 -56.64
C PRO A 348 -19.70 16.67 -57.24
N ARG A 349 -21.03 16.84 -57.18
CA ARG A 349 -22.01 16.14 -58.06
C ARG A 349 -21.86 16.64 -59.52
N PRO A 350 -22.38 15.99 -60.59
CA PRO A 350 -23.15 14.73 -60.78
C PRO A 350 -22.56 13.89 -61.97
N LEU A 351 -23.12 12.80 -62.54
CA LEU A 351 -24.41 12.59 -63.23
C LEU A 351 -24.63 11.09 -63.52
N GLN A 352 -25.93 10.77 -63.63
CA GLN A 352 -26.61 9.51 -63.96
C GLN A 352 -26.92 8.58 -62.79
#